data_AF-A0A7M5XF89-F1
#
_entry.id   AF-A0A7M5XF89-F1
#
_cell.length_a   1.000
_cell.length_b   1.000
_cell.length_c   1.000
_cell.angle_alpha   90.00
_cell.angle_beta   90.00
_cell.angle_gamma   90.00
#
_symmetry.space_group_name_H-M   'P 1'
#
loop_
_entity.id
_entity.type
_entity.pdbx_description
1 polymer ?
#
loop_
_entity_poly.entity_id
_entity_poly.type
_entity_poly.pdbx_seq_one_letter_code
_entity_poly.pdbx_strand_id
1 'polypeptide(L)'
;MPGGKRKTEDTENLISKKPYSADANIKSKFELMAESFEENDQSNIEQIDSDKAPYVVLVGNVGSGKSTIVEKLTGEKGRSSSSAESATRAAEYFWTPDQRLLIADTPGTNPRKDKLGHNKEIAAALSYQEVSKFLIVAKAHVRMDQTISEIKQYSDRFVELPDDLVGVMVTHMDIHKEWDESEMKNVLNERFEIPVVIFSGSHNIADEVNRRIIDTCQTSYRIDVGCRLYNEYFRIEESNIKILKITNEFVRRFKQIRKGFVKKLALCSQLDRANAIFEFLTFFKEKQLETGKAEMICNLKLNFKGENGDLQKGFLINMENQANAVMSDLRKEAAF
;
A
#
# COMPACT_ATOMS: atom_id res chain seq x y z
N MET A 1 -70.84 41.46 58.71
CA MET A 1 -69.36 41.55 58.66
C MET A 1 -68.85 40.73 57.47
N PRO A 2 -67.80 41.20 56.80
CA PRO A 2 -67.32 40.83 55.46
C PRO A 2 -66.40 39.59 55.51
N GLY A 3 -65.92 38.93 54.45
CA GLY A 3 -65.74 39.26 53.04
C GLY A 3 -64.30 38.91 52.61
N GLY A 4 -64.11 38.39 51.38
CA GLY A 4 -62.79 38.23 50.73
C GLY A 4 -62.73 36.99 49.83
N LYS A 5 -63.13 37.04 48.54
CA LYS A 5 -62.40 37.52 47.32
C LYS A 5 -61.18 36.62 46.97
N ARG A 6 -61.22 35.81 45.89
CA ARG A 6 -61.06 36.10 44.43
C ARG A 6 -59.60 36.27 43.96
N LYS A 7 -59.16 35.45 42.98
CA LYS A 7 -58.51 35.75 41.66
C LYS A 7 -57.50 34.65 41.24
N THR A 8 -57.68 33.95 40.09
CA THR A 8 -57.10 34.18 38.72
C THR A 8 -55.56 34.11 38.73
N GLU A 9 -54.82 33.33 37.93
CA GLU A 9 -54.70 33.35 36.46
C GLU A 9 -53.76 32.20 35.98
N ASP A 10 -54.14 31.59 34.85
CA ASP A 10 -53.41 31.08 33.67
C ASP A 10 -51.87 30.88 33.57
N THR A 11 -51.54 29.90 32.70
CA THR A 11 -50.40 29.76 31.74
C THR A 11 -49.08 29.02 32.07
N GLU A 12 -48.92 27.91 31.32
CA GLU A 12 -47.78 27.49 30.47
C GLU A 12 -46.41 26.99 31.00
N ASN A 13 -46.11 25.74 30.59
CA ASN A 13 -44.86 25.18 30.02
C ASN A 13 -43.47 25.64 30.55
N LEU A 14 -42.62 24.68 30.95
CA LEU A 14 -41.45 24.27 30.15
C LEU A 14 -40.70 23.05 30.74
N ILE A 15 -40.53 22.05 29.87
CA ILE A 15 -39.46 21.05 29.73
C ILE A 15 -38.24 21.20 30.67
N SER A 16 -37.90 20.15 31.42
CA SER A 16 -36.50 19.85 31.75
C SER A 16 -36.18 18.37 31.47
N LYS A 17 -35.33 18.15 30.46
CA LYS A 17 -34.70 16.87 30.12
C LYS A 17 -33.48 16.68 31.02
N LYS A 18 -33.32 15.49 31.61
CA LYS A 18 -32.02 14.94 32.02
C LYS A 18 -31.66 13.77 31.08
N PRO A 19 -30.42 13.68 30.55
CA PRO A 19 -30.02 12.61 29.65
C PRO A 19 -29.59 11.36 30.43
N TYR A 20 -30.05 10.20 29.97
CA TYR A 20 -29.57 8.86 30.36
C TYR A 20 -28.25 8.56 29.64
N SER A 21 -27.27 8.02 30.36
CA SER A 21 -25.91 7.70 29.90
C SER A 21 -25.88 6.56 28.87
N ALA A 22 -25.18 6.77 27.75
CA ALA A 22 -25.06 5.82 26.64
C ALA A 22 -23.60 5.39 26.35
N ASP A 23 -22.67 5.55 27.30
CA ASP A 23 -21.22 5.39 27.00
C ASP A 23 -20.61 4.04 27.38
N ALA A 24 -21.32 3.15 28.08
CA ALA A 24 -20.75 1.86 28.52
C ALA A 24 -20.90 0.71 27.49
N ASN A 25 -21.71 0.87 26.44
CA ASN A 25 -22.13 -0.25 25.57
C ASN A 25 -21.56 -0.21 24.13
N ILE A 26 -20.78 0.83 23.79
CA ILE A 26 -20.18 1.00 22.46
C ILE A 26 -18.76 0.42 22.42
N LYS A 27 -18.03 0.46 23.54
CA LYS A 27 -16.65 -0.03 23.63
C LYS A 27 -16.56 -1.55 23.44
N SER A 28 -17.43 -2.31 24.12
CA SER A 28 -17.42 -3.78 24.01
C SER A 28 -17.87 -4.29 22.64
N LYS A 29 -18.72 -3.53 21.92
CA LYS A 29 -19.19 -3.93 20.58
C LYS A 29 -18.14 -3.67 19.49
N PHE A 30 -17.23 -2.73 19.71
CA PHE A 30 -16.08 -2.48 18.85
C PHE A 30 -14.95 -3.49 19.11
N GLU A 31 -14.68 -3.85 20.37
CA GLU A 31 -13.72 -4.91 20.73
C GLU A 31 -14.19 -6.28 20.21
N LEU A 32 -15.45 -6.66 20.40
CA LEU A 32 -16.01 -7.91 19.86
C LEU A 32 -16.06 -7.94 18.32
N MET A 33 -16.16 -6.78 17.66
CA MET A 33 -16.04 -6.71 16.21
C MET A 33 -14.58 -6.83 15.78
N ALA A 34 -13.63 -6.19 16.44
CA ALA A 34 -12.20 -6.29 16.16
C ALA A 34 -11.68 -7.73 16.33
N GLU A 35 -12.08 -8.41 17.42
CA GLU A 35 -11.74 -9.83 17.67
C GLU A 35 -12.31 -10.75 16.57
N SER A 36 -13.50 -10.47 16.04
CA SER A 36 -14.07 -11.22 14.91
C SER A 36 -13.39 -10.96 13.56
N PHE A 37 -12.58 -9.89 13.46
CA PHE A 37 -11.75 -9.58 12.30
C PHE A 37 -10.35 -10.19 12.41
N GLU A 38 -9.82 -10.40 13.61
CA GLU A 38 -8.52 -11.03 13.82
C GLU A 38 -8.53 -12.55 13.54
N GLU A 39 -9.67 -13.23 13.63
CA GLU A 39 -9.77 -14.68 13.34
C GLU A 39 -9.69 -15.07 11.85
N ASN A 40 -9.61 -14.12 10.90
CA ASN A 40 -9.41 -14.41 9.47
C ASN A 40 -8.12 -13.81 8.88
N ASP A 41 -7.22 -13.29 9.73
CA ASP A 41 -5.93 -12.73 9.33
C ASP A 41 -4.76 -13.66 9.72
N GLN A 42 -5.02 -14.97 9.72
CA GLN A 42 -3.95 -15.90 9.44
C GLN A 42 -3.60 -15.70 7.96
N SER A 43 -2.48 -15.01 7.74
CA SER A 43 -1.71 -15.12 6.51
C SER A 43 -1.76 -16.58 6.07
N ASN A 44 -2.54 -16.87 5.02
CA ASN A 44 -2.41 -18.14 4.35
C ASN A 44 -0.99 -18.16 3.80
N ILE A 45 -0.12 -18.88 4.50
CA ILE A 45 1.22 -19.24 4.03
C ILE A 45 0.99 -20.15 2.83
N GLU A 46 0.82 -19.57 1.65
CA GLU A 46 0.93 -20.32 0.41
C GLU A 46 2.42 -20.62 0.19
N GLN A 47 2.80 -21.87 0.41
CA GLN A 47 4.09 -22.38 -0.04
C GLN A 47 4.19 -22.20 -1.55
N ILE A 48 5.35 -21.70 -2.00
CA ILE A 48 5.66 -21.26 -3.37
C ILE A 48 5.12 -22.22 -4.44
N ASP A 49 4.38 -21.67 -5.40
CA ASP A 49 4.26 -22.22 -6.75
C ASP A 49 5.60 -21.99 -7.47
N SER A 50 6.40 -23.07 -7.64
CA SER A 50 7.79 -23.02 -8.12
C SER A 50 7.96 -22.44 -9.52
N ASP A 51 6.87 -22.21 -10.23
CA ASP A 51 6.87 -21.78 -11.63
C ASP A 51 6.76 -20.25 -11.80
N LYS A 52 6.54 -19.49 -10.72
CA LYS A 52 6.50 -18.02 -10.77
C LYS A 52 7.83 -17.39 -10.40
N ALA A 53 8.35 -16.56 -11.30
CA ALA A 53 9.52 -15.74 -11.03
C ALA A 53 9.26 -14.76 -9.86
N PRO A 54 10.21 -14.60 -8.92
CA PRO A 54 10.11 -13.65 -7.82
C PRO A 54 9.82 -12.22 -8.29
N TYR A 55 9.01 -11.51 -7.51
CA TYR A 55 8.71 -10.09 -7.73
C TYR A 55 9.30 -9.24 -6.62
N VAL A 56 10.14 -8.28 -6.98
CA VAL A 56 10.88 -7.44 -6.05
C VAL A 56 10.55 -5.97 -6.26
N VAL A 57 10.24 -5.28 -5.18
CA VAL A 57 9.96 -3.83 -5.18
C VAL A 57 11.15 -3.09 -4.61
N LEU A 58 11.67 -2.10 -5.36
CA LEU A 58 12.78 -1.26 -4.92
C LEU A 58 12.26 0.09 -4.43
N VAL A 59 12.65 0.51 -3.22
CA VAL A 59 12.36 1.84 -2.65
C VAL A 59 13.64 2.50 -2.14
N GLY A 60 13.71 3.83 -2.07
CA GLY A 60 14.95 4.49 -1.65
C GLY A 60 15.09 5.92 -2.16
N ASN A 61 16.02 6.70 -1.61
CA ASN A 61 16.15 8.12 -1.95
C ASN A 61 16.56 8.35 -3.42
N VAL A 62 16.30 9.55 -3.95
CA VAL A 62 16.91 9.95 -5.23
C VAL A 62 18.43 9.84 -5.11
N GLY A 63 19.09 9.24 -6.11
CA GLY A 63 20.53 9.03 -6.09
C GLY A 63 21.00 7.82 -5.26
N SER A 64 20.09 7.03 -4.67
CA SER A 64 20.47 5.81 -3.94
C SER A 64 20.90 4.64 -4.84
N GLY A 65 20.87 4.81 -6.16
CA GLY A 65 21.31 3.79 -7.11
C GLY A 65 20.22 2.80 -7.58
N LYS A 66 18.94 3.00 -7.25
CA LYS A 66 17.81 2.16 -7.72
C LYS A 66 17.82 1.94 -9.23
N SER A 67 17.76 3.01 -10.01
CA SER A 67 17.72 2.91 -11.47
C SER A 67 19.02 2.32 -12.05
N THR A 68 20.17 2.56 -11.41
CA THR A 68 21.44 1.92 -11.78
C THR A 68 21.42 0.40 -11.52
N ILE A 69 20.78 -0.04 -10.44
CA ILE A 69 20.56 -1.47 -10.17
C ILE A 69 19.61 -2.05 -11.21
N VAL A 70 18.51 -1.37 -11.53
CA VAL A 70 17.58 -1.82 -12.58
C VAL A 70 18.32 -1.98 -13.90
N GLU A 71 19.04 -0.96 -14.38
CA GLU A 71 19.87 -1.03 -15.59
C GLU A 71 20.87 -2.21 -15.55
N LYS A 72 21.52 -2.41 -14.41
CA LYS A 72 22.46 -3.52 -14.23
C LYS A 72 21.77 -4.88 -14.37
N LEU A 73 20.60 -5.06 -13.77
CA LEU A 73 19.92 -6.36 -13.71
C LEU A 73 19.14 -6.67 -14.99
N THR A 74 18.66 -5.64 -15.70
CA THR A 74 17.79 -5.77 -16.88
C THR A 74 18.54 -5.59 -18.19
N GLY A 75 19.71 -4.95 -18.17
CA GLY A 75 20.47 -4.59 -19.37
C GLY A 75 19.97 -3.31 -20.06
N GLU A 76 18.90 -2.68 -19.53
CA GLU A 76 18.40 -1.39 -19.98
C GLU A 76 19.44 -0.28 -19.75
N LYS A 77 19.41 0.79 -20.55
CA LYS A 77 20.37 1.91 -20.47
C LYS A 77 19.69 3.28 -20.49
N GLY A 78 20.30 4.26 -19.85
CA GLY A 78 19.93 5.69 -19.96
C GLY A 78 18.94 6.18 -18.89
N ARG A 79 18.61 5.33 -17.91
CA ARG A 79 17.77 5.63 -16.74
C ARG A 79 18.54 6.37 -15.65
N SER A 80 19.83 6.09 -15.46
CA SER A 80 20.64 6.75 -14.43
C SER A 80 21.11 8.16 -14.81
N SER A 81 21.06 8.52 -16.10
CA SER A 81 21.54 9.80 -16.65
C SER A 81 20.57 10.98 -16.60
N SER A 82 19.33 10.79 -16.14
CA SER A 82 18.28 11.83 -16.06
C SER A 82 18.19 12.50 -14.68
N SER A 83 19.33 12.75 -14.04
CA SER A 83 19.47 12.91 -12.58
C SER A 83 19.34 14.33 -12.01
N ALA A 84 18.40 15.16 -12.48
CA ALA A 84 18.11 16.45 -11.81
C ALA A 84 16.70 16.52 -11.21
N GLU A 85 15.75 15.75 -11.75
CA GLU A 85 14.40 15.59 -11.23
C GLU A 85 14.12 14.08 -11.16
N SER A 86 13.27 13.63 -10.24
CA SER A 86 12.85 12.22 -10.16
C SER A 86 12.40 11.74 -11.54
N ALA A 87 13.26 11.02 -12.27
CA ALA A 87 13.00 10.63 -13.66
C ALA A 87 11.85 9.62 -13.74
N THR A 88 11.69 8.81 -12.70
CA THR A 88 10.58 7.89 -12.53
C THR A 88 9.40 8.66 -11.93
N ARG A 89 8.30 8.79 -12.70
CA ARG A 89 7.06 9.47 -12.28
C ARG A 89 5.95 8.49 -11.85
N ALA A 90 6.09 7.21 -12.22
CA ALA A 90 5.20 6.11 -11.85
C ALA A 90 6.03 4.85 -11.60
N ALA A 91 5.51 3.87 -10.85
CA ALA A 91 6.17 2.57 -10.71
C ALA A 91 6.31 1.89 -12.08
N GLU A 92 7.54 1.51 -12.44
CA GLU A 92 7.86 0.84 -13.70
C GLU A 92 8.37 -0.57 -13.43
N TYR A 93 8.02 -1.52 -14.28
CA TYR A 93 8.24 -2.96 -14.06
C TYR A 93 9.16 -3.52 -15.13
N PHE A 94 10.20 -4.25 -14.72
CA PHE A 94 11.25 -4.75 -15.60
C PHE A 94 11.56 -6.20 -15.33
N TRP A 95 11.56 -6.99 -16.39
CA TRP A 95 12.07 -8.36 -16.37
C TRP A 95 13.58 -8.34 -16.53
N THR A 96 14.27 -9.21 -15.80
CA THR A 96 15.65 -9.57 -16.14
C THR A 96 15.70 -10.29 -17.49
N PRO A 97 16.82 -10.25 -18.24
CA PRO A 97 16.88 -10.85 -19.58
C PRO A 97 16.58 -12.34 -19.61
N ASP A 98 16.88 -13.03 -18.51
CA ASP A 98 16.64 -14.46 -18.30
C ASP A 98 15.24 -14.77 -17.73
N GLN A 99 14.41 -13.75 -17.53
CA GLN A 99 13.03 -13.82 -17.02
C GLN A 99 12.90 -14.48 -15.63
N ARG A 100 14.00 -14.58 -14.88
CA ARG A 100 14.00 -15.19 -13.54
C ARG A 100 13.61 -14.23 -12.42
N LEU A 101 13.47 -12.93 -12.70
CA LEU A 101 13.15 -11.91 -11.71
C LEU A 101 12.37 -10.77 -12.36
N LEU A 102 11.27 -10.36 -11.71
CA LEU A 102 10.55 -9.12 -12.02
C LEU A 102 10.88 -8.05 -10.97
N ILE A 103 11.23 -6.86 -11.43
CA ILE A 103 11.65 -5.74 -10.57
C ILE A 103 10.73 -4.55 -10.80
N ALA A 104 10.17 -3.99 -9.73
CA ALA A 104 9.53 -2.68 -9.75
C ALA A 104 10.50 -1.57 -9.31
N ASP A 105 10.78 -0.63 -10.21
CA ASP A 105 11.49 0.61 -9.92
C ASP A 105 10.47 1.66 -9.45
N THR A 106 10.55 2.07 -8.19
CA THR A 106 9.68 3.13 -7.67
C THR A 106 10.37 4.50 -7.69
N PRO A 107 9.62 5.60 -7.90
CA PRO A 107 10.16 6.95 -7.79
C PRO A 107 10.88 7.19 -6.48
N GLY A 108 12.16 7.60 -6.55
CA GLY A 108 12.95 7.84 -5.35
C GLY A 108 12.48 9.06 -4.59
N THR A 109 12.37 8.99 -3.25
CA THR A 109 11.92 10.16 -2.49
C THR A 109 13.00 11.24 -2.47
N ASN A 110 12.61 12.47 -2.77
CA ASN A 110 13.44 13.62 -2.43
C ASN A 110 13.00 14.13 -1.04
N PRO A 111 13.86 14.16 0.00
CA PRO A 111 13.46 14.54 1.36
C PRO A 111 12.77 15.90 1.47
N ARG A 112 12.97 16.77 0.46
CA ARG A 112 12.45 18.14 0.38
C ARG A 112 11.20 18.31 -0.49
N LYS A 113 10.78 17.32 -1.29
CA LYS A 113 9.62 17.43 -2.20
C LYS A 113 8.80 16.15 -2.25
N ASP A 114 7.48 16.33 -2.10
CA ASP A 114 6.39 15.41 -2.42
C ASP A 114 6.46 13.97 -1.84
N LYS A 115 6.50 13.87 -0.51
CA LYS A 115 6.38 12.58 0.21
C LYS A 115 5.16 11.74 -0.21
N LEU A 116 4.12 12.39 -0.75
CA LEU A 116 2.80 11.82 -0.95
C LEU A 116 2.65 11.17 -2.32
N GLY A 117 3.22 11.75 -3.38
CA GLY A 117 3.34 11.09 -4.69
C GLY A 117 4.14 9.79 -4.60
N HIS A 118 5.26 9.80 -3.87
CA HIS A 118 6.11 8.63 -3.69
C HIS A 118 5.39 7.44 -3.01
N ASN A 119 4.58 7.71 -1.99
CA ASN A 119 3.90 6.64 -1.26
C ASN A 119 2.79 5.96 -2.08
N LYS A 120 2.19 6.66 -3.06
CA LYS A 120 1.22 6.06 -3.98
C LYS A 120 1.87 5.05 -4.90
N GLU A 121 3.02 5.40 -5.44
CA GLU A 121 3.73 4.53 -6.38
C GLU A 121 4.29 3.29 -5.66
N ILE A 122 4.72 3.44 -4.40
CA ILE A 122 5.07 2.29 -3.55
C ILE A 122 3.83 1.42 -3.30
N ALA A 123 2.69 2.00 -2.91
CA ALA A 123 1.46 1.23 -2.70
C ALA A 123 0.96 0.53 -3.97
N ALA A 124 1.09 1.18 -5.13
CA ALA A 124 0.77 0.59 -6.43
C ALA A 124 1.70 -0.59 -6.75
N ALA A 125 3.01 -0.45 -6.52
CA ALA A 125 3.97 -1.53 -6.70
C ALA A 125 3.70 -2.71 -5.77
N LEU A 126 3.37 -2.46 -4.49
CA LEU A 126 3.03 -3.51 -3.53
C LEU A 126 1.72 -4.25 -3.86
N SER A 127 0.76 -3.56 -4.48
CA SER A 127 -0.55 -4.12 -4.85
C SER A 127 -0.55 -4.80 -6.22
N TYR A 128 0.54 -4.72 -6.98
CA TYR A 128 0.60 -5.21 -8.36
C TYR A 128 0.46 -6.74 -8.44
N GLN A 129 1.24 -7.46 -7.63
CA GLN A 129 1.14 -8.91 -7.43
C GLN A 129 1.83 -9.29 -6.12
N GLU A 130 1.88 -10.59 -5.81
CA GLU A 130 2.58 -11.10 -4.63
C GLU A 130 4.05 -10.69 -4.64
N VAL A 131 4.48 -10.02 -3.57
CA VAL A 131 5.83 -9.46 -3.45
C VAL A 131 6.71 -10.47 -2.74
N SER A 132 7.81 -10.86 -3.38
CA SER A 132 8.80 -11.78 -2.80
C SER A 132 9.84 -11.06 -1.95
N LYS A 133 10.16 -9.80 -2.33
CA LYS A 133 11.03 -8.95 -1.51
C LYS A 133 10.72 -7.47 -1.69
N PHE A 134 10.79 -6.73 -0.58
CA PHE A 134 10.73 -5.29 -0.54
C PHE A 134 12.11 -4.75 -0.14
N LEU A 135 12.87 -4.25 -1.11
CA LEU A 135 14.25 -3.82 -0.91
C LEU A 135 14.36 -2.32 -0.71
N ILE A 136 14.80 -1.91 0.48
CA ILE A 136 15.20 -0.54 0.79
C ILE A 136 16.61 -0.31 0.24
N VAL A 137 16.70 0.45 -0.84
CA VAL A 137 17.93 0.79 -1.55
C VAL A 137 18.55 2.05 -0.96
N ALA A 138 19.66 1.89 -0.27
CA ALA A 138 20.42 2.97 0.37
C ALA A 138 21.83 3.09 -0.23
N LYS A 139 22.36 4.31 -0.26
CA LYS A 139 23.73 4.52 -0.73
C LYS A 139 24.73 4.25 0.39
N ALA A 140 25.82 3.54 0.09
CA ALA A 140 26.95 3.45 1.00
C ALA A 140 27.60 4.84 1.18
N HIS A 141 27.83 5.21 2.43
CA HIS A 141 28.57 6.41 2.82
C HIS A 141 29.81 6.04 3.61
N VAL A 142 30.77 6.96 3.71
CA VAL A 142 32.02 6.74 4.45
C VAL A 142 31.73 6.32 5.89
N ARG A 143 30.77 7.01 6.54
CA ARG A 143 30.29 6.71 7.90
C ARG A 143 28.99 5.94 7.84
N MET A 144 28.91 4.86 8.63
CA MET A 144 27.76 3.95 8.65
C MET A 144 26.45 4.65 9.02
N ASP A 145 26.49 5.58 9.98
CA ASP A 145 25.31 6.30 10.48
C ASP A 145 24.53 7.03 9.38
N GLN A 146 25.22 7.50 8.33
CA GLN A 146 24.57 8.18 7.20
C GLN A 146 23.75 7.19 6.37
N THR A 147 24.30 6.00 6.09
CA THR A 147 23.58 4.92 5.41
C THR A 147 22.42 4.42 6.26
N ILE A 148 22.62 4.24 7.57
CA ILE A 148 21.55 3.86 8.51
C ILE A 148 20.43 4.89 8.52
N SER A 149 20.76 6.18 8.51
CA SER A 149 19.77 7.26 8.50
C SER A 149 18.90 7.25 7.24
N GLU A 150 19.45 6.86 6.08
CA GLU A 150 18.67 6.65 4.85
C GLU A 150 17.72 5.45 4.99
N ILE A 151 18.21 4.33 5.51
CA ILE A 151 17.41 3.11 5.71
C ILE A 151 16.26 3.38 6.68
N LYS A 152 16.55 4.05 7.80
CA LYS A 152 15.58 4.38 8.84
C LYS A 152 14.38 5.18 8.32
N GLN A 153 14.59 6.05 7.34
CA GLN A 153 13.50 6.84 6.75
C GLN A 153 12.40 5.99 6.11
N TYR A 154 12.74 4.76 5.70
CA TYR A 154 11.81 3.81 5.13
C TYR A 154 11.40 2.75 6.15
N SER A 155 12.34 2.14 6.89
CA SER A 155 12.00 1.06 7.84
C SER A 155 10.92 1.48 8.85
N ASP A 156 11.00 2.72 9.37
CA ASP A 156 10.00 3.27 10.31
C ASP A 156 8.58 3.38 9.71
N ARG A 157 8.43 3.31 8.39
CA ARG A 157 7.13 3.40 7.68
C ARG A 157 6.55 2.05 7.29
N PHE A 158 7.35 0.98 7.36
CA PHE A 158 6.99 -0.35 6.88
C PHE A 158 7.09 -1.39 8.00
N VAL A 159 6.93 -0.97 9.25
CA VAL A 159 7.00 -1.85 10.44
C VAL A 159 5.87 -2.89 10.44
N GLU A 160 4.72 -2.61 9.80
CA GLU A 160 3.63 -3.58 9.64
C GLU A 160 3.89 -4.62 8.53
N LEU A 161 4.97 -4.49 7.74
CA LEU A 161 5.34 -5.52 6.77
C LEU A 161 6.04 -6.70 7.47
N PRO A 162 5.86 -7.94 6.98
CA PRO A 162 6.61 -9.09 7.50
C PRO A 162 8.13 -8.87 7.46
N ASP A 163 8.82 -9.24 8.52
CA ASP A 163 10.28 -8.99 8.66
C ASP A 163 11.09 -9.66 7.55
N ASP A 164 10.67 -10.84 7.11
CA ASP A 164 11.32 -11.59 6.03
C ASP A 164 11.03 -10.99 4.64
N LEU A 165 9.95 -10.22 4.49
CA LEU A 165 9.65 -9.49 3.26
C LEU A 165 10.57 -8.28 3.09
N VAL A 166 10.97 -7.62 4.18
CA VAL A 166 11.80 -6.41 4.13
C VAL A 166 13.28 -6.78 4.05
N GLY A 167 13.98 -6.20 3.07
CA GLY A 167 15.43 -6.31 2.96
C GLY A 167 16.06 -4.96 2.66
N VAL A 168 17.37 -4.88 2.84
CA VAL A 168 18.16 -3.70 2.48
C VAL A 168 19.09 -4.04 1.33
N MET A 169 19.17 -3.14 0.35
CA MET A 169 20.22 -3.17 -0.67
C MET A 169 21.11 -1.94 -0.51
N VAL A 170 22.37 -2.16 -0.17
CA VAL A 170 23.36 -1.08 -0.07
C VAL A 170 24.15 -1.01 -1.37
N THR A 171 24.06 0.14 -2.03
CA THR A 171 24.70 0.42 -3.32
C THR A 171 25.98 1.23 -3.15
N HIS A 172 26.70 1.49 -4.25
CA HIS A 172 27.95 2.26 -4.26
C HIS A 172 29.02 1.66 -3.33
N MET A 173 29.04 0.33 -3.20
CA MET A 173 29.96 -0.36 -2.29
C MET A 173 31.44 -0.24 -2.68
N ASP A 174 31.74 0.37 -3.82
CA ASP A 174 33.07 0.68 -4.33
C ASP A 174 33.73 1.91 -3.70
N ILE A 175 33.02 2.69 -2.86
CA ILE A 175 33.64 3.80 -2.13
C ILE A 175 34.49 3.30 -0.95
N HIS A 176 35.47 4.12 -0.54
CA HIS A 176 36.19 3.90 0.72
C HIS A 176 35.25 4.15 1.92
N LYS A 177 35.17 3.20 2.85
CA LYS A 177 34.26 3.21 4.00
C LYS A 177 35.04 2.86 5.27
N GLU A 178 34.57 3.39 6.40
CA GLU A 178 35.12 3.09 7.73
C GLU A 178 34.55 1.80 8.34
N TRP A 179 33.73 1.08 7.57
CA TRP A 179 32.96 -0.07 8.03
C TRP A 179 32.88 -1.17 6.98
N ASP A 180 32.61 -2.40 7.42
CA ASP A 180 32.49 -3.57 6.56
C ASP A 180 31.06 -4.15 6.46
N GLU A 181 30.86 -5.07 5.51
CA GLU A 181 29.56 -5.70 5.25
C GLU A 181 28.99 -6.45 6.46
N SER A 182 29.85 -7.04 7.28
CA SER A 182 29.45 -7.80 8.47
C SER A 182 28.96 -6.88 9.57
N GLU A 183 29.67 -5.76 9.79
CA GLU A 183 29.26 -4.74 10.76
C GLU A 183 27.90 -4.14 10.38
N MET A 184 27.67 -3.79 9.11
CA MET A 184 26.38 -3.27 8.65
C MET A 184 25.26 -4.30 8.83
N LYS A 185 25.50 -5.58 8.47
CA LYS A 185 24.55 -6.67 8.67
C LYS A 185 24.17 -6.81 10.15
N ASN A 186 25.15 -6.80 11.04
CA ASN A 186 24.91 -6.91 12.48
C ASN A 186 24.06 -5.73 12.97
N VAL A 187 24.40 -4.50 12.60
CA VAL A 187 23.63 -3.32 13.03
C VAL A 187 22.20 -3.34 12.49
N LEU A 188 21.98 -3.75 11.23
CA LEU A 188 20.65 -3.82 10.66
C LEU A 188 19.79 -4.92 11.28
N ASN A 189 20.40 -6.07 11.56
CA ASN A 189 19.72 -7.15 12.25
C ASN A 189 19.39 -6.80 13.71
N GLU A 190 20.33 -6.20 14.45
CA GLU A 190 20.13 -5.85 15.87
C GLU A 190 19.21 -4.66 16.10
N ARG A 191 19.25 -3.63 15.24
CA ARG A 191 18.45 -2.40 15.43
C ARG A 191 17.10 -2.41 14.72
N PHE A 192 17.00 -3.09 13.58
CA PHE A 192 15.85 -2.99 12.69
C PHE A 192 15.21 -4.35 12.42
N GLU A 193 15.76 -5.43 12.96
CA GLU A 193 15.29 -6.81 12.72
C GLU A 193 15.26 -7.14 11.21
N ILE A 194 16.19 -6.56 10.44
CA ILE A 194 16.32 -6.80 8.99
C ILE A 194 17.47 -7.80 8.77
N PRO A 195 17.17 -9.09 8.55
CA PRO A 195 18.22 -10.12 8.37
C PRO A 195 18.79 -10.10 6.94
N VAL A 196 18.05 -9.56 5.96
CA VAL A 196 18.44 -9.60 4.55
C VAL A 196 19.12 -8.30 4.15
N VAL A 197 20.43 -8.38 3.88
CA VAL A 197 21.24 -7.26 3.37
C VAL A 197 22.04 -7.68 2.14
N ILE A 198 21.81 -6.99 1.03
CA ILE A 198 22.47 -7.22 -0.26
C ILE A 198 23.39 -6.04 -0.57
N PHE A 199 24.63 -6.33 -0.93
CA PHE A 199 25.64 -5.33 -1.26
C PHE A 199 25.93 -5.32 -2.76
N SER A 200 26.00 -4.12 -3.35
CA SER A 200 26.31 -3.92 -4.77
C SER A 200 27.18 -2.68 -5.01
N GLY A 201 28.28 -2.86 -5.72
CA GLY A 201 29.16 -1.82 -6.25
C GLY A 201 29.33 -1.95 -7.76
N SER A 202 30.10 -1.04 -8.35
CA SER A 202 30.38 -1.03 -9.80
C SER A 202 31.02 -2.33 -10.32
N HIS A 203 31.80 -3.03 -9.49
CA HIS A 203 32.52 -4.26 -9.84
C HIS A 203 31.66 -5.53 -9.81
N ASN A 204 30.48 -5.52 -9.18
CA ASN A 204 29.64 -6.72 -9.13
C ASN A 204 28.92 -6.95 -10.46
N ILE A 205 29.01 -8.18 -10.97
CA ILE A 205 28.41 -8.63 -12.23
C ILE A 205 26.89 -8.81 -12.03
N ALA A 206 26.10 -8.49 -13.05
CA ALA A 206 24.63 -8.55 -13.03
C ALA A 206 24.10 -9.91 -12.53
N ASP A 207 24.61 -11.02 -13.07
CA ASP A 207 24.17 -12.38 -12.70
C ASP A 207 24.42 -12.71 -11.22
N GLU A 208 25.49 -12.16 -10.65
CA GLU A 208 25.79 -12.35 -9.24
C GLU A 208 24.79 -11.62 -8.35
N VAL A 209 24.47 -10.37 -8.70
CA VAL A 209 23.49 -9.57 -7.97
C VAL A 209 22.08 -10.17 -8.12
N ASN A 210 21.70 -10.61 -9.33
CA ASN A 210 20.44 -11.31 -9.59
C ASN A 210 20.30 -12.55 -8.71
N ARG A 211 21.33 -13.40 -8.67
CA ARG A 211 21.32 -14.61 -7.84
C ARG A 211 21.15 -14.29 -6.36
N ARG A 212 21.91 -13.32 -5.83
CA ARG A 212 21.79 -12.88 -4.44
C ARG A 212 20.38 -12.39 -4.10
N ILE A 213 19.71 -11.68 -5.01
CA ILE A 213 18.31 -11.25 -4.80
C ILE A 213 17.37 -12.45 -4.78
N ILE A 214 17.46 -13.33 -5.79
CA ILE A 214 16.61 -14.51 -5.91
C ILE A 214 16.77 -15.43 -4.70
N ASP A 215 18.00 -15.65 -4.22
CA ASP A 215 18.28 -16.51 -3.07
C ASP A 215 17.60 -16.01 -1.78
N THR A 216 17.25 -14.72 -1.70
CA THR A 216 16.52 -14.15 -0.57
C THR A 216 15.00 -14.28 -0.69
N CYS A 217 14.49 -14.58 -1.89
CA CYS A 217 13.06 -14.64 -2.22
C CYS A 217 12.46 -16.02 -1.88
N GLN A 218 12.43 -16.37 -0.59
CA GLN A 218 11.93 -17.67 -0.11
C GLN A 218 10.41 -17.73 0.04
N THR A 219 9.74 -16.58 0.12
CA THR A 219 8.31 -16.42 0.40
C THR A 219 7.78 -15.31 -0.49
N SER A 220 6.47 -15.34 -0.79
CA SER A 220 5.78 -14.27 -1.49
C SER A 220 4.55 -13.83 -0.70
N TYR A 221 4.30 -12.52 -0.71
CA TYR A 221 3.27 -11.91 0.12
C TYR A 221 2.27 -11.16 -0.74
N ARG A 222 0.99 -11.53 -0.64
CA ARG A 222 -0.09 -10.73 -1.19
C ARG A 222 -0.38 -9.58 -0.24
N ILE A 223 0.18 -8.41 -0.53
CA ILE A 223 -0.05 -7.21 0.26
C ILE A 223 -1.34 -6.54 -0.23
N ASP A 224 -2.45 -6.79 0.46
CA ASP A 224 -3.64 -5.94 0.33
C ASP A 224 -3.32 -4.63 1.05
N VAL A 225 -3.04 -3.56 0.30
CA VAL A 225 -2.89 -2.21 0.89
C VAL A 225 -4.27 -1.73 1.33
N GLY A 226 -4.77 -2.34 2.41
CA GLY A 226 -5.97 -1.93 3.10
C GLY A 226 -5.77 -0.54 3.70
N CYS A 227 -6.86 0.06 4.17
CA CYS A 227 -6.83 1.41 4.73
C CYS A 227 -5.89 1.59 5.93
N ARG A 228 -5.39 0.53 6.58
CA ARG A 228 -4.47 0.61 7.73
C ARG A 228 -3.02 0.88 7.29
N LEU A 229 -2.47 0.03 6.42
CA LEU A 229 -1.16 0.25 5.76
C LEU A 229 -1.13 1.59 4.99
N TYR A 230 -2.25 1.96 4.36
CA TYR A 230 -2.41 3.28 3.76
C TYR A 230 -2.21 4.42 4.79
N ASN A 231 -2.68 4.31 6.04
CA ASN A 231 -2.52 5.40 7.02
C ASN A 231 -1.08 5.61 7.46
N GLU A 232 -0.35 4.51 7.63
CA GLU A 232 1.06 4.54 7.98
C GLU A 232 1.91 5.03 6.82
N TYR A 233 1.57 4.61 5.59
CA TYR A 233 2.18 5.13 4.37
C TYR A 233 1.90 6.61 4.17
N PHE A 234 0.71 7.11 4.50
CA PHE A 234 0.29 8.48 4.19
C PHE A 234 0.37 9.47 5.37
N ARG A 235 0.81 9.06 6.58
CA ARG A 235 0.85 9.88 7.82
C ARG A 235 -0.34 10.85 7.92
N ILE A 236 -1.50 10.25 8.14
CA ILE A 236 -2.81 10.86 7.94
C ILE A 236 -3.21 11.79 9.10
N GLU A 237 -3.25 13.11 8.86
CA GLU A 237 -3.96 14.10 9.70
C GLU A 237 -5.49 13.83 9.73
N GLU A 238 -6.21 14.33 10.75
CA GLU A 238 -7.65 14.06 11.03
C GLU A 238 -8.61 14.24 9.83
N SER A 239 -8.30 15.13 8.88
CA SER A 239 -9.07 15.34 7.65
C SER A 239 -9.13 14.08 6.76
N ASN A 240 -8.13 13.21 6.87
CA ASN A 240 -7.99 12.00 6.06
C ASN A 240 -8.68 10.77 6.68
N ILE A 241 -9.11 10.80 7.95
CA ILE A 241 -9.90 9.70 8.56
C ILE A 241 -11.25 9.54 7.85
N LYS A 242 -11.87 10.65 7.44
CA LYS A 242 -13.12 10.63 6.66
C LYS A 242 -12.94 9.94 5.31
N ILE A 243 -11.78 10.13 4.70
CA ILE A 243 -11.42 9.54 3.41
C ILE A 243 -11.37 8.02 3.54
N LEU A 244 -10.68 7.52 4.56
CA LEU A 244 -10.58 6.09 4.82
C LEU A 244 -11.93 5.44 5.10
N LYS A 245 -12.79 6.11 5.89
CA LYS A 245 -14.14 5.59 6.16
C LYS A 245 -14.93 5.44 4.86
N ILE A 246 -14.85 6.43 3.97
CA ILE A 246 -15.54 6.40 2.68
C ILE A 246 -14.95 5.32 1.76
N THR A 247 -13.61 5.25 1.66
CA THR A 247 -12.93 4.23 0.84
C THR A 247 -13.22 2.81 1.35
N ASN A 248 -13.15 2.57 2.66
CA ASN A 248 -13.50 1.29 3.26
C ASN A 248 -14.96 0.90 3.04
N GLU A 249 -15.88 1.85 3.22
CA GLU A 249 -17.29 1.60 3.00
C GLU A 249 -17.57 1.24 1.54
N PHE A 250 -16.90 1.92 0.62
CA PHE A 250 -16.96 1.62 -0.81
C PHE A 250 -16.43 0.21 -1.10
N VAL A 251 -15.21 -0.12 -0.67
CA VAL A 251 -14.60 -1.44 -0.91
C VAL A 251 -15.42 -2.56 -0.25
N ARG A 252 -16.01 -2.32 0.93
CA ARG A 252 -16.92 -3.27 1.60
C ARG A 252 -18.16 -3.54 0.77
N ARG A 253 -18.81 -2.50 0.24
CA ARG A 253 -19.94 -2.64 -0.70
C ARG A 253 -19.52 -3.47 -1.92
N PHE A 254 -18.32 -3.24 -2.43
CA PHE A 254 -17.76 -3.97 -3.58
C PHE A 254 -17.56 -5.46 -3.31
N LYS A 255 -16.93 -5.80 -2.17
CA LYS A 255 -16.76 -7.19 -1.73
C LYS A 255 -18.11 -7.90 -1.60
N GLN A 256 -19.17 -7.20 -1.15
CA GLN A 256 -20.52 -7.75 -1.06
C GLN A 256 -21.16 -8.00 -2.43
N ILE A 257 -21.05 -7.04 -3.36
CA ILE A 257 -21.56 -7.19 -4.73
C ILE A 257 -20.87 -8.37 -5.42
N ARG A 258 -19.54 -8.47 -5.33
CA ARG A 258 -18.76 -9.60 -5.86
C ARG A 258 -19.23 -10.92 -5.26
N LYS A 259 -19.38 -11.00 -3.94
CA LYS A 259 -19.86 -12.21 -3.26
C LYS A 259 -21.25 -12.63 -3.75
N GLY A 260 -22.13 -11.67 -4.00
CA GLY A 260 -23.45 -11.92 -4.59
C GLY A 260 -23.36 -12.45 -6.03
N PHE A 261 -22.47 -11.89 -6.84
CA PHE A 261 -22.24 -12.34 -8.21
C PHE A 261 -21.65 -13.75 -8.26
N VAL A 262 -20.59 -14.04 -7.50
CA VAL A 262 -19.96 -15.37 -7.47
C VAL A 262 -20.96 -16.46 -7.08
N LYS A 263 -21.87 -16.19 -6.14
CA LYS A 263 -22.96 -17.11 -5.80
C LYS A 263 -23.90 -17.40 -6.98
N LYS A 264 -24.21 -16.39 -7.79
CA LYS A 264 -25.04 -16.56 -9.01
C LYS A 264 -24.27 -17.28 -10.11
N LEU A 265 -22.99 -16.97 -10.27
CA LEU A 265 -22.10 -17.59 -11.25
C LEU A 265 -21.95 -19.10 -11.01
N ALA A 266 -21.98 -19.55 -9.75
CA ALA A 266 -21.99 -20.96 -9.39
C ALA A 266 -23.22 -21.73 -9.90
N LEU A 267 -24.29 -21.03 -10.29
CA LEU A 267 -25.53 -21.62 -10.83
C LEU A 267 -25.58 -21.57 -12.37
N CYS A 268 -24.59 -20.93 -13.02
CA CYS A 268 -24.54 -20.80 -14.48
C CYS A 268 -23.89 -22.01 -15.15
N SER A 269 -24.33 -22.31 -16.38
CA SER A 269 -23.68 -23.32 -17.22
C SER A 269 -22.27 -22.87 -17.61
N GLN A 270 -21.34 -23.81 -17.86
CA GLN A 270 -19.96 -23.46 -18.22
C GLN A 270 -19.86 -22.55 -19.46
N LEU A 271 -20.76 -22.72 -20.44
CA LEU A 271 -20.76 -21.93 -21.68
C LEU A 271 -21.15 -20.46 -21.44
N ASP A 272 -21.92 -20.18 -20.38
CA ASP A 272 -22.43 -18.85 -20.06
C ASP A 272 -21.55 -18.09 -19.05
N ARG A 273 -20.61 -18.78 -18.38
CA ARG A 273 -19.79 -18.18 -17.30
C ARG A 273 -18.87 -17.08 -17.80
N ALA A 274 -18.15 -17.30 -18.91
CA ALA A 274 -17.23 -16.30 -19.45
C ALA A 274 -17.96 -15.01 -19.86
N ASN A 275 -19.10 -15.13 -20.54
CA ASN A 275 -19.96 -14.01 -20.91
C ASN A 275 -20.50 -13.29 -19.67
N ALA A 276 -20.99 -14.04 -18.68
CA ALA A 276 -21.49 -13.46 -17.43
C ALA A 276 -20.41 -12.71 -16.65
N ILE A 277 -19.18 -13.23 -16.61
CA ILE A 277 -18.04 -12.55 -15.99
C ILE A 277 -17.69 -11.27 -16.77
N PHE A 278 -17.64 -11.34 -18.10
CA PHE A 278 -17.34 -10.18 -18.94
C PHE A 278 -18.37 -9.05 -18.76
N GLU A 279 -19.66 -9.39 -18.80
CA GLU A 279 -20.75 -8.43 -18.55
C GLU A 279 -20.67 -7.84 -17.15
N PHE A 280 -20.37 -8.66 -16.14
CA PHE A 280 -20.22 -8.20 -14.76
C PHE A 280 -19.00 -7.27 -14.60
N LEU A 281 -17.87 -7.58 -15.22
CA LEU A 281 -16.68 -6.73 -15.22
C LEU A 281 -16.94 -5.38 -15.91
N THR A 282 -17.73 -5.38 -16.98
CA THR A 282 -18.12 -4.17 -17.72
C THR A 282 -19.08 -3.32 -16.88
N PHE A 283 -20.16 -3.91 -16.37
CA PHE A 283 -21.09 -3.26 -15.43
C PHE A 283 -20.35 -2.66 -14.23
N PHE A 284 -19.39 -3.40 -13.69
CA PHE A 284 -18.60 -2.98 -12.55
C PHE A 284 -17.77 -1.73 -12.87
N LYS A 285 -17.03 -1.75 -13.98
CA LYS A 285 -16.17 -0.64 -14.39
C LYS A 285 -16.99 0.60 -14.73
N GLU A 286 -18.06 0.44 -15.49
CA GLU A 286 -18.82 1.58 -16.01
C GLU A 286 -19.81 2.17 -15.02
N LYS A 287 -20.46 1.33 -14.18
CA LYS A 287 -21.46 1.81 -13.22
C LYS A 287 -20.92 1.94 -11.81
N GLN A 288 -20.42 0.85 -11.23
CA GLN A 288 -20.12 0.84 -9.80
C GLN A 288 -18.89 1.70 -9.48
N LEU A 289 -17.83 1.56 -10.28
CA LEU A 289 -16.58 2.28 -10.06
C LEU A 289 -16.75 3.79 -10.27
N GLU A 290 -17.38 4.20 -11.38
CA GLU A 290 -17.61 5.63 -11.68
C GLU A 290 -18.60 6.29 -10.70
N THR A 291 -19.65 5.56 -10.27
CA THR A 291 -20.55 6.06 -9.21
C THR A 291 -19.80 6.24 -7.89
N GLY A 292 -18.92 5.30 -7.56
CA GLY A 292 -18.01 5.40 -6.41
C GLY A 292 -17.11 6.62 -6.43
N LYS A 293 -16.48 6.87 -7.58
CA LYS A 293 -15.62 8.03 -7.77
C LYS A 293 -16.43 9.32 -7.57
N ALA A 294 -17.63 9.39 -8.15
CA ALA A 294 -18.52 10.54 -7.99
C ALA A 294 -18.97 10.74 -6.53
N GLU A 295 -19.37 9.68 -5.82
CA GLU A 295 -19.71 9.74 -4.39
C GLU A 295 -18.54 10.25 -3.55
N MET A 296 -17.33 9.76 -3.82
CA MET A 296 -16.11 10.17 -3.11
C MET A 296 -15.79 11.65 -3.35
N ILE A 297 -15.90 12.12 -4.59
CA ILE A 297 -15.73 13.54 -4.96
C ILE A 297 -16.70 14.42 -4.19
N CYS A 298 -17.99 14.06 -4.19
CA CYS A 298 -19.04 14.81 -3.53
C CYS A 298 -18.87 14.83 -2.00
N ASN A 299 -18.64 13.66 -1.38
CA ASN A 299 -18.56 13.53 0.07
C ASN A 299 -17.31 14.20 0.66
N LEU A 300 -16.20 14.16 -0.07
CA LEU A 300 -14.93 14.78 0.35
C LEU A 300 -14.74 16.19 -0.18
N LYS A 301 -15.69 16.71 -0.97
CA LYS A 301 -15.63 18.03 -1.61
C LYS A 301 -14.32 18.23 -2.41
N LEU A 302 -13.91 17.19 -3.14
CA LEU A 302 -12.69 17.22 -3.94
C LEU A 302 -12.87 18.21 -5.09
N ASN A 303 -11.88 19.07 -5.32
CA ASN A 303 -11.90 20.09 -6.37
C ASN A 303 -10.69 20.03 -7.32
N PHE A 304 -9.73 19.15 -7.03
CA PHE A 304 -8.53 18.86 -7.82
C PHE A 304 -7.67 20.07 -8.18
N LYS A 305 -7.76 21.15 -7.40
CA LYS A 305 -7.06 22.42 -7.63
C LYS A 305 -6.03 22.70 -6.53
N GLY A 306 -4.99 23.46 -6.88
CA GLY A 306 -3.92 23.89 -5.97
C GLY A 306 -2.93 22.76 -5.61
N GLU A 307 -2.07 23.02 -4.62
CA GLU A 307 -1.02 22.09 -4.17
C GLU A 307 -1.57 20.74 -3.68
N ASN A 308 -2.84 20.69 -3.26
CA ASN A 308 -3.52 19.46 -2.83
C ASN A 308 -4.26 18.74 -3.97
N GLY A 309 -4.22 19.24 -5.21
CA GLY A 309 -4.94 18.63 -6.33
C GLY A 309 -4.48 17.21 -6.62
N ASP A 310 -3.17 16.96 -6.56
CA ASP A 310 -2.61 15.64 -6.80
C ASP A 310 -2.84 14.70 -5.61
N LEU A 311 -2.86 15.20 -4.37
CA LEU A 311 -3.32 14.46 -3.19
C LEU A 311 -4.74 13.91 -3.40
N GLN A 312 -5.66 14.77 -3.82
CA GLN A 312 -7.07 14.41 -4.03
C GLN A 312 -7.25 13.35 -5.14
N LYS A 313 -6.49 13.44 -6.24
CA LYS A 313 -6.46 12.40 -7.28
C LYS A 313 -5.96 11.06 -6.73
N GLY A 314 -5.00 11.11 -5.81
CA GLY A 314 -4.45 9.92 -5.14
C GLY A 314 -5.49 9.07 -4.42
N PHE A 315 -6.44 9.72 -3.76
CA PHE A 315 -7.49 9.01 -3.04
C PHE A 315 -8.42 8.25 -3.99
N LEU A 316 -8.74 8.84 -5.15
CA LEU A 316 -9.52 8.18 -6.18
C LEU A 316 -8.78 6.99 -6.79
N ILE A 317 -7.49 7.17 -7.12
CA ILE A 317 -6.65 6.09 -7.68
C ILE A 317 -6.52 4.94 -6.69
N ASN A 318 -6.31 5.22 -5.41
CA ASN A 318 -6.24 4.19 -4.38
C ASN A 318 -7.55 3.38 -4.28
N MET A 319 -8.69 4.08 -4.24
CA MET A 319 -10.00 3.44 -4.24
C MET A 319 -10.21 2.55 -5.47
N GLU A 320 -9.81 3.03 -6.65
CA GLU A 320 -9.87 2.27 -7.90
C GLU A 320 -8.97 1.04 -7.89
N ASN A 321 -7.75 1.16 -7.37
CA ASN A 321 -6.82 0.03 -7.24
C ASN A 321 -7.35 -1.04 -6.28
N GLN A 322 -7.85 -0.65 -5.10
CA GLN A 322 -8.45 -1.60 -4.16
C GLN A 322 -9.69 -2.29 -4.77
N ALA A 323 -10.52 -1.56 -5.51
CA ALA A 323 -11.66 -2.13 -6.23
C ALA A 323 -11.22 -3.10 -7.33
N ASN A 324 -10.16 -2.78 -8.07
CA ASN A 324 -9.60 -3.63 -9.11
C ASN A 324 -8.96 -4.91 -8.53
N ALA A 325 -8.27 -4.81 -7.39
CA ALA A 325 -7.68 -5.95 -6.69
C ALA A 325 -8.75 -6.96 -6.24
N VAL A 326 -9.93 -6.49 -5.83
CA VAL A 326 -11.08 -7.35 -5.50
C VAL A 326 -11.60 -8.13 -6.72
N MET A 327 -11.34 -7.66 -7.94
CA MET A 327 -11.85 -8.27 -9.18
C MET A 327 -10.81 -9.08 -9.95
N SER A 328 -9.56 -9.12 -9.48
CA SER A 328 -8.45 -9.74 -10.21
C SER A 328 -8.68 -11.22 -10.50
N ASP A 329 -9.23 -11.96 -9.54
CA ASP A 329 -9.49 -13.40 -9.68
C ASP A 329 -10.55 -13.69 -10.75
N LEU A 330 -11.60 -12.87 -10.83
CA LEU A 330 -12.63 -12.98 -11.87
C LEU A 330 -12.08 -12.66 -13.27
N ARG A 331 -11.13 -11.72 -13.38
CA ARG A 331 -10.49 -11.40 -14.66
C ARG A 331 -9.65 -12.58 -15.18
N LYS A 332 -8.97 -13.29 -14.28
CA LYS A 332 -8.21 -14.50 -14.63
C LYS A 332 -9.15 -15.58 -15.16
N GLU A 333 -10.31 -15.78 -14.51
CA GLU A 333 -11.31 -16.77 -14.93
C GLU A 333 -11.94 -16.45 -16.30
N ALA A 334 -12.06 -15.17 -16.69
CA ALA A 334 -12.58 -14.77 -18.00
C ALA A 334 -11.55 -14.78 -19.15
N ALA A 335 -10.26 -14.96 -18.85
CA ALA A 335 -9.20 -15.00 -19.85
C ALA A 335 -8.98 -16.39 -20.47
N PHE A 336 -9.67 -17.41 -19.96
CA PHE A 336 -9.69 -18.80 -20.44
C PHE A 336 -11.03 -19.12 -21.11
#